data_AF-A0A5J4RT06-F1
#
_entry.id   AF-A0A5J4RT06-F1
#
_cell.length_a   1.000
_cell.length_b   1.000
_cell.length_c   1.000
_cell.angle_alpha   90.00
_cell.angle_beta   90.00
_cell.angle_gamma   90.00
#
_symmetry.space_group_name_H-M   'P 1'
#
loop_
_entity.id
_entity.type
_entity.pdbx_description
1 polymer ?
#
loop_
_entity_poly.entity_id
_entity_poly.type
_entity_poly.pdbx_seq_one_letter_code
_entity_poly.pdbx_strand_id
1 'polypeptide(L)' 'MAKKEKGEWKIEQVDRYYYQCGRNSTTYVETTFWYHTQTLERKETSRRESIYDSETYKLPEWAKSITVRRRFLESSHVY' A
#
# COMPACT_ATOMS: atom_id res chain seq x y z
N MET A 1 -2.90 -13.81 -39.57
CA MET A 1 -2.89 -14.35 -38.19
C MET A 1 -2.74 -13.18 -37.24
N ALA A 2 -3.80 -12.81 -36.51
CA ALA A 2 -3.74 -11.71 -35.56
C ALA A 2 -2.84 -12.13 -34.38
N LYS A 3 -1.74 -11.40 -34.16
CA LYS A 3 -0.94 -11.54 -32.95
C LYS A 3 -1.87 -11.17 -31.79
N LYS A 4 -2.31 -12.16 -31.01
CA LYS A 4 -2.82 -11.93 -29.65
C LYS A 4 -1.63 -11.42 -28.85
N GLU A 5 -1.36 -10.13 -28.93
CA GLU A 5 -0.54 -9.45 -27.93
C GLU A 5 -1.18 -9.81 -26.59
N LYS A 6 -0.48 -10.56 -25.74
CA LYS A 6 -0.95 -10.83 -24.38
C LYS A 6 -0.90 -9.48 -23.68
N GLY A 7 -2.05 -8.90 -23.37
CA GLY A 7 -2.09 -7.65 -22.62
C GLY A 7 -1.24 -7.78 -21.37
N GLU A 8 -0.39 -6.78 -21.16
CA GLU A 8 0.53 -6.73 -20.04
C GLU A 8 -0.12 -5.93 -18.92
N TRP A 9 -0.02 -6.42 -17.69
CA TRP A 9 -0.35 -5.64 -16.51
C TRP A 9 0.78 -4.66 -16.25
N LYS A 10 0.50 -3.37 -16.39
CA LYS A 10 1.45 -2.30 -16.07
C LYS A 10 1.09 -1.68 -14.73
N ILE A 11 2.11 -1.21 -14.01
CA ILE A 11 1.91 -0.45 -12.77
C ILE A 11 1.51 0.97 -13.18
N GLU A 12 0.32 1.38 -12.80
CA GLU A 12 -0.18 2.74 -13.03
C GLU A 12 0.30 3.66 -11.91
N GLN A 13 0.14 3.21 -10.66
CA GLN A 13 0.48 3.98 -9.48
C GLN A 13 0.84 3.06 -8.31
N VAL A 14 1.74 3.51 -7.45
CA VAL A 14 2.00 2.88 -6.15
C VAL A 14 1.75 3.92 -5.07
N ASP A 15 0.78 3.66 -4.20
CA ASP A 15 0.46 4.50 -3.06
C ASP A 15 1.08 3.88 -1.81
N ARG A 16 1.92 4.64 -1.11
CA ARG A 16 2.64 4.21 0.09
C ARG A 16 2.37 5.18 1.20
N TYR A 17 1.85 4.68 2.31
CA TYR A 17 1.61 5.53 3.48
C TYR A 17 1.60 4.71 4.76
N TYR A 18 1.84 5.38 5.88
CA TYR A 18 1.58 4.85 7.20
C TYR A 18 0.65 5.77 7.98
N TYR A 19 -0.03 5.22 8.98
CA TYR A 19 -0.85 5.96 9.92
C TYR A 19 -0.73 5.34 11.32
N GLN A 20 -0.84 6.16 12.36
CA GLN A 20 -0.89 5.65 13.73
C GLN A 20 -2.29 5.07 14.02
N CYS A 21 -2.29 3.86 14.58
CA CYS A 21 -3.48 3.17 15.04
C CYS A 21 -3.40 3.04 16.56
N GLY A 22 -4.10 3.91 17.30
CA GLY A 22 -4.03 3.94 18.77
C GLY A 22 -2.75 4.62 19.31
N ARG A 23 -2.40 4.34 20.57
CA ARG A 23 -1.30 5.04 21.27
C ARG A 23 0.09 4.66 20.77
N ASN A 24 0.34 3.37 20.53
CA ASN A 24 1.70 2.83 20.31
C ASN A 24 1.78 1.88 19.10
N SER A 25 0.81 1.93 18.19
CA SER A 25 0.82 1.08 16.99
C SER A 25 0.78 1.93 15.73
N THR A 26 1.53 1.48 14.72
CA THR A 26 1.63 2.11 13.42
C THR A 26 1.33 1.08 12.35
N THR A 27 0.41 1.42 11.46
CA THR A 27 0.05 0.60 10.31
C THR A 27 0.65 1.19 9.05
N TYR A 28 1.42 0.38 8.34
CA TYR A 28 2.04 0.68 7.06
C TYR A 28 1.21 0.01 5.95
N VAL A 29 0.94 0.75 4.89
CA VAL A 29 0.14 0.29 3.76
C VAL A 29 0.86 0.66 2.46
N GLU A 30 0.96 -0.31 1.57
CA GLU A 30 1.32 -0.08 0.18
C GLU A 30 0.23 -0.69 -0.71
N THR A 31 -0.34 0.14 -1.58
CA THR A 31 -1.31 -0.26 -2.59
C THR A 31 -0.71 -0.02 -3.97
N THR A 32 -0.56 -1.09 -4.73
CA THR A 32 -0.13 -1.04 -6.13
C THR A 32 -1.35 -1.14 -7.03
N PHE A 33 -1.58 -0.10 -7.82
CA PHE A 33 -2.60 -0.05 -8.84
C PHE A 33 -2.00 -0.53 -10.16
N TRP A 34 -2.64 -1.54 -10.72
CA TRP A 34 -2.27 -2.12 -11.99
C TRP A 34 -3.35 -1.84 -13.03
N TYR A 35 -2.91 -1.58 -14.24
CA TYR A 35 -3.74 -1.32 -15.38
C TYR A 35 -3.38 -2.28 -16.51
N HIS A 36 -4.40 -2.91 -17.10
CA HIS A 36 -4.25 -3.80 -18.23
C HIS A 36 -4.42 -3.01 -19.53
N THR A 37 -3.38 -3.00 -20.36
CA THR A 37 -3.29 -2.11 -21.53
C THR A 37 -4.30 -2.39 -22.64
N GLN A 38 -4.92 -3.58 -22.66
CA GLN A 38 -5.81 -4.00 -23.75
C GLN A 38 -7.28 -4.06 -23.37
N THR A 39 -7.57 -4.59 -22.18
CA THR A 39 -8.94 -4.72 -21.69
C THR A 39 -9.38 -3.49 -20.91
N LEU A 40 -8.45 -2.55 -20.65
CA LEU A 40 -8.64 -1.38 -19.80
C LEU A 40 -9.03 -1.74 -18.36
N GLU A 41 -8.83 -3.00 -17.97
CA GLU A 41 -9.11 -3.49 -16.63
C GLU A 41 -8.12 -2.90 -15.63
N ARG A 42 -8.64 -2.61 -14.44
CA ARG A 42 -7.84 -2.17 -13.30
C ARG A 42 -7.89 -3.22 -12.22
N LYS A 43 -6.76 -3.51 -11.61
CA LYS A 43 -6.68 -4.31 -10.39
C LYS A 43 -5.82 -3.59 -9.37
N GLU A 44 -6.14 -3.77 -8.11
CA GLU A 44 -5.35 -3.25 -7.00
C GLU A 44 -4.82 -4.42 -6.18
N THR A 45 -3.59 -4.29 -5.72
CA THR A 45 -2.99 -5.22 -4.75
C THR A 45 -2.48 -4.40 -3.58
N SER A 46 -3.06 -4.62 -2.42
CA SER A 46 -2.66 -3.96 -1.19
C SER A 46 -1.92 -4.93 -0.27
N ARG A 47 -0.85 -4.43 0.36
CA ARG A 47 -0.18 -5.08 1.48
C ARG A 47 -0.18 -4.13 2.66
N ARG A 48 -0.48 -4.67 3.84
CA ARG A 48 -0.52 -3.91 5.08
C ARG A 48 0.27 -4.65 6.15
N GLU A 49 1.00 -3.90 6.95
CA GLU A 49 1.70 -4.42 8.12
C GLU A 49 1.43 -3.50 9.30
N SER A 50 1.07 -4.07 10.45
CA SER A 50 0.83 -3.30 11.68
C SER A 50 1.84 -3.74 12.72
N ILE A 51 2.56 -2.76 13.26
CA ILE A 51 3.58 -3.01 14.29
C ILE A 51 3.35 -2.12 15.48
N TYR A 52 3.76 -2.58 16.66
CA TYR A 52 3.99 -1.70 17.79
C TYR A 52 5.30 -0.91 17.60
N ASP A 53 5.40 0.26 18.23
CA ASP A 53 6.60 1.11 18.15
C ASP A 53 7.88 0.39 18.60
N SER A 54 7.75 -0.51 19.58
CA SER A 54 8.83 -1.38 20.06
C SER A 54 9.24 -2.49 19.08
N GLU A 55 8.44 -2.75 18.03
CA GLU A 55 8.65 -3.82 17.06
C GLU A 55 9.11 -3.32 15.68
N THR A 56 9.63 -2.10 15.61
CA THR A 56 10.18 -1.50 14.38
C THR A 56 11.25 -2.37 13.70
N TYR A 57 11.95 -3.22 14.46
CA TYR A 57 12.92 -4.18 13.91
C TYR A 57 12.26 -5.29 13.07
N LYS A 58 11.00 -5.65 13.33
CA LYS A 58 10.23 -6.64 12.57
C LYS A 58 9.66 -6.09 11.27
N LEU A 59 9.79 -4.78 11.04
CA LEU A 59 9.20 -4.12 9.88
C LEU A 59 9.81 -4.69 8.58
N PRO A 60 9.01 -5.14 7.61
CA PRO A 60 9.53 -5.60 6.33
C PRO A 60 10.15 -4.44 5.54
N GLU A 61 11.12 -4.74 4.67
CA GLU A 61 11.88 -3.70 3.95
C GLU A 61 11.00 -2.76 3.12
N TRP A 62 9.93 -3.28 2.52
CA TRP A 62 9.00 -2.45 1.76
C TRP A 62 8.34 -1.38 2.65
N ALA A 63 7.98 -1.72 3.88
CA ALA A 63 7.36 -0.80 4.83
C ALA A 63 8.39 0.19 5.41
N LYS A 64 9.67 -0.22 5.56
CA LYS A 64 10.76 0.66 6.01
C LYS A 64 10.99 1.85 5.07
N SER A 65 10.71 1.66 3.78
CA SER A 65 10.84 2.72 2.77
C SER A 65 9.72 3.78 2.83
N ILE A 66 8.66 3.55 3.61
CA ILE A 66 7.49 4.42 3.65
C ILE A 66 7.71 5.56 4.66
N THR A 67 7.83 6.78 4.14
CA THR A 67 8.00 8.00 4.96
C THR A 67 6.74 8.87 5.01
N VAL A 68 5.76 8.59 4.15
CA VAL A 68 4.54 9.38 4.01
C VAL A 68 3.55 9.00 5.11
N ARG A 69 3.18 9.98 5.95
CA ARG A 69 2.19 9.81 7.03
C ARG A 69 0.83 10.33 6.62
N ARG A 70 -0.22 9.51 6.71
CA ARG A 70 -1.62 9.91 6.48
C ARG A 70 -2.36 10.13 7.80
N ARG A 71 -2.27 11.36 8.31
CA ARG A 71 -2.90 11.77 9.58
C ARG A 71 -4.42 11.65 9.59
N PHE A 72 -5.07 11.80 8.43
CA PHE A 72 -6.53 11.70 8.33
C PHE A 72 -7.07 10.28 8.55
N LEU A 73 -6.22 9.25 8.44
CA LEU A 73 -6.57 7.86 8.73
C LEU A 73 -6.25 7.46 10.17
N GLU A 74 -5.62 8.35 10.94
CA GLU A 74 -5.33 8.09 12.33
C GLU A 74 -6.65 8.07 13.10
N SER A 75 -6.90 6.97 13.81
CA SER A 75 -8.12 6.81 14.58
C SER A 75 -8.15 7.93 15.62
N SER A 76 -8.98 8.94 15.36
CA SER A 76 -9.25 10.01 16.29
C SER A 76 -9.87 9.34 17.51
N HIS A 77 -9.23 9.46 18.68
CA HIS A 77 -9.88 9.15 19.94
C HIS A 77 -11.20 9.93 19.98
N VAL A 78 -12.32 9.25 19.71
CA VAL A 78 -13.62 9.74 20.14
C VAL A 78 -13.66 9.36 21.61
N TYR A 79 -13.30 10.35 22.44
CA TYR A 79 -13.44 10.30 23.89
C TYR A 79 -14.90 10.19 24.30
#